data_AF-A0AA41S782-F1
#
_entry.id   AF-A0AA41S782-F1
#
_cell.length_a   1.000
_cell.length_b   1.000
_cell.length_c   1.000
_cell.angle_alpha   90.00
_cell.angle_beta   90.00
_cell.angle_gamma   90.00
#
_symmetry.space_group_name_H-M   'P 1'
#
loop_
_entity.id
_entity.type
_entity.pdbx_description
1 polymer ?
#
loop_
_entity_poly.entity_id
_entity_poly.type
_entity_poly.pdbx_seq_one_letter_code
_entity_poly.pdbx_strand_id
1 'polypeptide(L)'
;MSNFRYAKTFVFGDYPESMKRNVGSRFPSFTPYEAKLVKGSRDFFGVNHYASTHIKDYPESPLIQHETYFLIWLSSYKEEKHQLSKF
;
A
#
# COMPACT_ATOMS: atom_id res chain seq x y z
N MET A 1 -9.93 -0.14 0.18
CA MET A 1 -9.91 1.30 -0.15
C MET A 1 -8.89 1.53 -1.27
N SER A 2 -9.30 2.14 -2.37
CA SER A 2 -8.47 2.40 -3.55
C SER A 2 -7.49 3.55 -3.27
N ASN A 3 -6.18 3.29 -3.42
CA ASN A 3 -5.10 4.18 -2.99
C ASN A 3 -4.71 5.20 -4.06
N PHE A 4 -5.50 6.25 -4.28
CA PHE A 4 -5.02 7.41 -5.03
C PHE A 4 -4.22 8.35 -4.11
N ARG A 5 -2.96 7.97 -3.87
CA ARG A 5 -2.06 8.65 -2.93
C ARG A 5 -1.85 10.13 -3.25
N TYR A 6 -1.76 10.45 -4.55
CA TYR A 6 -1.39 11.79 -5.02
C TYR A 6 -2.56 12.59 -5.56
N ALA A 7 -3.59 11.93 -6.12
CA ALA A 7 -4.70 12.65 -6.75
C ALA A 7 -5.41 13.59 -5.75
N LYS A 8 -5.59 13.12 -4.50
CA LYS A 8 -6.23 13.91 -3.45
C LYS A 8 -5.41 15.15 -3.09
N THR A 9 -4.08 15.05 -3.12
CA THR A 9 -3.18 16.17 -2.86
C THR A 9 -3.38 17.32 -3.85
N PHE A 10 -3.52 17.02 -5.14
CA PHE A 10 -3.77 18.05 -6.16
C PHE A 10 -5.17 18.70 -6.07
N VAL A 11 -6.12 18.10 -5.35
CA VAL A 11 -7.45 18.68 -5.15
C VAL A 11 -7.51 19.55 -3.90
N PHE A 12 -6.91 19.08 -2.81
CA PHE A 12 -7.06 19.69 -1.49
C PHE A 12 -5.82 20.44 -0.99
N GLY A 13 -4.66 20.25 -1.62
CA GLY A 13 -3.38 20.81 -1.17
C GLY A 13 -2.76 20.04 0.00
N ASP A 14 -3.31 18.88 0.36
CA ASP A 14 -2.80 18.03 1.44
C ASP A 14 -3.03 16.54 1.15
N TYR A 15 -2.24 15.69 1.79
CA TYR A 15 -2.30 14.25 1.64
C TYR A 15 -3.52 13.63 2.34
N PRO A 16 -3.99 12.45 1.89
CA PRO A 16 -5.04 11.71 2.59
C PRO A 16 -4.70 11.39 4.05
N GLU A 17 -5.68 11.51 4.94
CA GLU A 17 -5.53 11.18 6.37
C GLU A 17 -5.03 9.75 6.63
N SER A 18 -5.48 8.77 5.84
CA SER A 18 -5.02 7.39 5.96
C SER A 18 -3.50 7.27 5.74
N MET A 19 -2.93 8.06 4.83
CA MET A 19 -1.49 8.07 4.59
C MET A 19 -0.74 8.74 5.73
N LYS A 20 -1.22 9.90 6.20
CA LYS A 20 -0.62 10.61 7.33
C LYS A 20 -0.61 9.73 8.59
N ARG A 21 -1.72 9.05 8.89
CA ARG A 21 -1.81 8.11 10.02
C ARG A 21 -0.89 6.90 9.87
N ASN A 22 -0.80 6.31 8.69
CA ASN A 22 -0.03 5.08 8.48
C ASN A 22 1.49 5.33 8.43
N VAL A 23 1.92 6.48 7.90
CA VAL A 23 3.36 6.80 7.76
C VAL A 23 3.89 7.59 8.95
N GLY A 24 3.06 8.44 9.56
CA GLY A 24 3.38 9.26 10.72
C GLY A 24 4.44 10.32 10.42
N SER A 25 5.34 10.53 11.37
CA SER A 25 6.36 11.59 11.34
C SER A 25 7.37 11.50 10.20
N ARG A 26 7.50 10.33 9.55
CA ARG A 26 8.36 10.16 8.36
C ARG A 26 7.77 10.82 7.12
N PHE A 27 6.53 11.26 7.18
CA PHE A 27 5.82 11.80 6.04
C PHE A 27 6.00 13.33 5.97
N PRO A 28 6.53 13.87 4.85
CA PRO A 28 6.75 15.30 4.73
C PRO A 28 5.41 16.04 4.78
N SER A 29 5.40 17.18 5.48
CA SER A 29 4.25 18.08 5.56
C SER A 29 4.48 19.29 4.67
N PHE A 30 3.43 19.78 4.02
CA PHE A 30 3.51 21.01 3.26
C PHE A 30 3.41 22.22 4.19
N THR A 31 4.23 23.24 3.91
CA THR A 31 3.98 24.58 4.40
C THR A 31 2.70 25.16 3.78
N PRO A 32 2.10 26.20 4.38
CA PRO A 32 0.91 26.85 3.79
C PRO A 32 1.14 27.37 2.36
N TYR A 33 2.37 27.82 2.06
CA TYR A 33 2.75 28.28 0.73
C TYR A 33 2.80 27.11 -0.28
N GLU A 34 3.47 26.01 0.07
CA GLU A 34 3.55 24.82 -0.78
C GLU A 34 2.18 24.19 -1.02
N ALA A 35 1.35 24.10 0.02
CA ALA A 35 -0.03 23.59 -0.09
C ALA A 35 -0.84 24.40 -1.12
N LYS A 36 -0.67 25.72 -1.14
CA LYS A 36 -1.31 26.60 -2.13
C LYS A 36 -0.78 26.37 -3.54
N LEU A 37 0.51 26.09 -3.70
CA LEU A 37 1.09 25.79 -5.02
C LEU A 37 0.60 24.45 -5.58
N VAL A 38 0.48 23.43 -4.74
CA VAL A 38 0.07 22.08 -5.18
C VAL A 38 -1.44 21.99 -5.42
N LYS A 39 -2.24 22.75 -4.66
CA LYS A 39 -3.70 22.76 -4.82
C LYS A 39 -4.09 23.32 -6.19
N GLY A 40 -4.70 22.49 -7.02
CA GLY A 40 -5.15 22.88 -8.35
C GLY A 40 -4.04 22.94 -9.40
N SER A 41 -2.83 22.45 -9.11
CA SER A 41 -1.72 22.39 -10.07
C SER A 41 -1.91 21.25 -11.09
N ARG A 42 -3.09 21.19 -11.72
CA ARG A 42 -3.47 20.16 -12.68
C ARG A 42 -4.55 20.68 -13.62
N ASP A 43 -4.40 20.37 -14.90
CA ASP A 43 -5.43 20.65 -15.91
C ASP A 43 -6.31 19.41 -16.15
N PHE A 44 -5.72 18.21 -16.05
CA PHE A 44 -6.43 16.93 -16.19
C PHE A 44 -5.75 15.82 -15.38
N PHE A 45 -6.43 14.67 -15.25
CA PHE A 45 -5.85 13.45 -14.69
C PHE A 45 -5.86 12.33 -15.73
N GLY A 46 -4.68 11.86 -16.13
CA GLY A 46 -4.53 10.62 -16.89
C GLY A 46 -4.50 9.42 -15.95
N VAL A 47 -5.25 8.36 -16.26
CA VAL A 47 -5.29 7.13 -15.46
C VAL A 47 -4.87 5.95 -16.34
N ASN A 48 -3.75 5.33 -15.97
CA ASN A 48 -3.30 4.08 -16.57
C ASN A 48 -3.90 2.90 -15.80
N HIS A 49 -4.57 1.98 -16.49
CA HIS A 49 -5.18 0.79 -15.90
C HIS A 49 -4.72 -0.46 -16.64
N TYR A 50 -4.20 -1.45 -15.91
CA TYR A 50 -3.69 -2.70 -16.48
C TYR A 50 -4.39 -3.94 -15.91
N ALA A 51 -4.72 -3.92 -14.63
CA ALA A 51 -5.36 -5.04 -13.95
C ALA A 51 -6.08 -4.56 -12.69
N SER A 52 -6.95 -5.41 -12.16
CA SER A 52 -7.64 -5.21 -10.89
C SER A 52 -7.25 -6.33 -9.91
N THR A 53 -7.12 -5.99 -8.64
CA THR A 53 -6.83 -6.94 -7.56
C THR A 53 -7.87 -6.84 -6.46
N HIS A 54 -8.18 -7.97 -5.82
CA HIS A 54 -9.09 -8.02 -4.69
C HIS A 54 -8.32 -7.74 -3.39
N ILE A 55 -8.81 -6.78 -2.59
CA ILE A 55 -8.15 -6.35 -1.34
C ILE A 55 -9.11 -6.61 -0.17
N LYS A 56 -8.62 -7.29 0.86
CA LYS A 56 -9.28 -7.47 2.16
C LYS A 56 -8.42 -6.84 3.26
N ASP A 57 -9.06 -6.30 4.29
CA ASP A 57 -8.34 -5.75 5.44
C ASP A 57 -7.76 -6.87 6.30
N TYR A 58 -6.55 -6.67 6.81
CA TYR A 58 -5.84 -7.59 7.69
C TYR A 58 -5.41 -6.84 8.95
N PRO A 59 -6.22 -6.87 10.02
CA PRO A 59 -5.99 -6.09 11.23
C PRO A 59 -4.83 -6.62 12.10
N GLU A 60 -4.32 -7.81 11.82
CA GLU A 60 -3.14 -8.38 12.49
C GLU A 60 -1.85 -7.84 11.85
N SER A 61 -0.96 -7.29 12.68
CA SER A 61 0.21 -6.51 12.26
C SER A 61 1.27 -7.34 11.51
N PRO A 62 2.02 -6.73 10.58
CA PRO A 62 3.11 -7.39 9.85
C PRO A 62 4.41 -7.44 10.68
N LEU A 63 4.33 -7.56 12.01
CA LEU A 63 5.52 -7.85 12.82
C LEU A 63 6.07 -9.26 12.57
N ILE A 64 5.40 -10.04 11.74
CA ILE A 64 5.91 -11.28 11.19
C ILE A 64 5.98 -11.09 9.66
N GLN A 65 7.12 -10.60 9.17
CA GLN A 65 7.42 -10.57 7.73
C GLN A 65 8.74 -11.28 7.39
N HIS A 66 9.52 -11.73 8.36
CA HIS A 66 10.66 -12.60 8.08
C HIS A 66 10.39 -14.07 8.44
N GLU A 67 9.72 -14.33 9.58
CA GLU A 67 9.46 -15.70 10.02
C GLU A 67 8.27 -16.34 9.27
N THR A 68 7.21 -15.61 8.98
CA THR A 68 6.00 -16.14 8.34
C THR A 68 6.22 -16.57 6.89
N TYR A 69 6.93 -15.80 6.07
CA TYR A 69 7.21 -16.23 4.68
C TYR A 69 8.07 -17.49 4.65
N PHE A 70 9.04 -17.59 5.56
CA PHE A 70 9.87 -18.78 5.69
C PHE A 70 9.05 -19.99 6.15
N LEU A 71 8.18 -19.81 7.15
CA LEU A 71 7.33 -20.89 7.68
C LEU A 71 6.25 -21.32 6.68
N ILE A 72 5.64 -20.40 5.93
CA ILE A 72 4.67 -20.70 4.87
C ILE A 72 5.35 -21.42 3.70
N TRP A 73 6.54 -20.98 3.30
CA TRP A 73 7.31 -21.67 2.27
C TRP A 73 7.74 -23.07 2.72
N LEU A 74 8.18 -23.23 3.98
CA LEU A 74 8.51 -24.53 4.55
C LEU A 74 7.30 -25.46 4.69
N SER A 75 6.12 -24.95 5.05
CA SER A 75 4.92 -25.76 5.13
C SER A 75 4.50 -26.26 3.74
N SER A 76 4.52 -25.37 2.74
CA SER A 76 4.27 -25.71 1.34
C SER A 76 5.28 -26.76 0.81
N TYR A 77 6.58 -26.56 1.08
CA TYR A 77 7.64 -27.48 0.68
C TYR A 77 7.53 -28.87 1.34
N LYS A 78 7.18 -28.93 2.63
CA LYS A 78 6.95 -30.20 3.33
C LYS A 78 5.75 -30.97 2.76
N GLU A 79 4.70 -30.25 2.37
CA GLU A 79 3.50 -30.84 1.81
C GLU A 79 3.75 -31.43 0.42
N GLU A 80 4.53 -30.73 -0.42
CA GLU A 80 4.99 -31.24 -1.72
C GLU A 80 5.85 -32.51 -1.55
N LYS A 81 6.82 -32.52 -0.62
CA LYS A 81 7.64 -33.71 -0.34
C LYS A 81 6.82 -34.90 0.18
N HIS A 82 5.81 -34.65 1.00
CA HIS A 82 4.92 -35.70 1.50
C HIS A 82 4.04 -36.30 0.40
N GLN A 83 3.68 -35.52 -0.64
CA GLN A 83 2.97 -36.04 -1.81
C GLN A 83 3.90 -36.83 -2.74
N LEU A 84 5.15 -36.40 -2.89
CA LEU A 84 6.15 -37.09 -3.72
C LEU A 84 6.67 -38.39 -3.10
N SER A 85 6.61 -38.55 -1.78
CA SER A 85 7.00 -39.79 -1.08
C SER A 85 5.91 -40.87 -1.05
N LYS A 86 4.76 -40.63 -1.70
CA LYS A 86 3.66 -41.60 -1.84
C LYS A 86 3.69 -42.35 -3.18
N PHE A 87 4.77 -42.19 -3.94
CA PHE A 87 5.14 -42.97 -5.12
C PHE A 87 6.44 -43.73 -4.82
#